data_AF-A0A559SPS7-F1
#
_entry.id   AF-A0A559SPS7-F1
#
_cell.length_a   1.000
_cell.length_b   1.000
_cell.length_c   1.000
_cell.angle_alpha   90.00
_cell.angle_beta   90.00
_cell.angle_gamma   90.00
#
_symmetry.space_group_name_H-M   'P 1'
#
loop_
_entity.id
_entity.type
_entity.pdbx_description
1 polymer ?
#
loop_
_entity_poly.entity_id
_entity_poly.type
_entity_poly.pdbx_seq_one_letter_code
_entity_poly.pdbx_strand_id
1 'polypeptide(L)'
;MFKRPADCTQKVCPRCSGVTYRTGSDFRPPRANDKKGWAVASFLILKGFPYYRLGVPYPTTLNEAQRFVEANAALAVDVTENRTIPLHWPRDQRV
;
A
#
# COMPACT_ATOMS: atom_id res chain seq x y z
N MET A 1 -11.16 17.90 18.15
CA MET A 1 -10.04 17.56 17.24
C MET A 1 -9.97 16.04 17.11
N PHE A 2 -10.31 15.48 15.95
CA PHE A 2 -10.19 14.04 15.71
C PHE A 2 -8.72 13.67 15.56
N LYS A 3 -8.09 13.20 16.64
CA LYS A 3 -6.76 12.59 16.56
C LYS A 3 -6.89 11.34 15.70
N ARG A 4 -6.22 11.33 14.54
CA ARG A 4 -6.15 10.16 13.67
C ARG A 4 -5.40 9.07 14.45
N PRO A 5 -6.02 7.94 14.82
CA PRO A 5 -5.28 6.85 15.45
C PRO A 5 -4.21 6.38 14.45
N ALA A 6 -2.96 6.31 14.93
CA ALA A 6 -1.77 6.12 14.11
C ALA A 6 -1.60 4.68 13.61
N ASP A 7 -2.41 3.75 14.13
CA ASP A 7 -2.04 2.34 14.24
C ASP A 7 -2.96 1.40 13.47
N CYS A 8 -3.47 1.82 12.31
CA CYS A 8 -4.19 0.95 11.39
C CYS A 8 -3.56 1.03 10.00
N THR A 9 -2.67 0.08 9.69
CA THR A 9 -2.08 -0.14 8.36
C THR A 9 -3.14 -0.50 7.32
N GLN A 10 -4.31 -0.98 7.77
CA GLN A 10 -5.46 -1.30 6.94
C GLN A 10 -6.76 -0.81 7.57
N LYS A 11 -7.72 -0.47 6.70
CA LYS A 11 -9.11 -0.18 7.07
C LYS A 11 -10.04 -0.92 6.15
N VAL A 12 -11.24 -1.21 6.63
CA VAL A 12 -12.30 -1.75 5.78
C VAL A 12 -13.03 -0.57 5.13
N CYS A 13 -13.22 -0.63 3.82
CA CYS A 13 -13.97 0.37 3.08
C CYS A 13 -15.45 0.34 3.51
N PRO A 14 -16.03 1.44 4.01
CA PRO A 14 -17.43 1.44 4.46
C PRO A 14 -18.45 1.31 3.30
N ARG A 15 -18.01 1.45 2.05
CA ARG A 15 -18.87 1.38 0.86
C ARG A 15 -18.92 -0.01 0.21
N CYS A 16 -17.83 -0.76 0.26
CA CYS A 16 -17.73 -2.05 -0.44
C CYS A 16 -17.12 -3.17 0.42
N SER A 17 -16.85 -2.90 1.71
CA SER A 17 -16.21 -3.81 2.65
C SER A 17 -14.83 -4.34 2.21
N GLY A 18 -14.23 -3.74 1.17
CA GLY A 18 -12.90 -4.09 0.69
C GLY A 18 -11.80 -3.60 1.63
N VAL A 19 -10.67 -4.30 1.64
CA VAL A 19 -9.47 -3.89 2.39
C VAL A 19 -8.83 -2.68 1.73
N THR A 20 -8.59 -1.62 2.52
CA THR A 20 -7.84 -0.45 2.07
C THR A 20 -6.40 -0.56 2.54
N TYR A 21 -5.46 -0.45 1.60
CA TYR A 21 -4.04 -0.42 1.90
C TYR A 21 -3.58 1.02 2.16
N ARG A 22 -2.66 1.19 3.11
CA ARG A 22 -2.02 2.48 3.34
C ARG A 22 -1.05 2.77 2.19
N THR A 23 -1.35 3.80 1.41
CA THR A 23 -0.46 4.29 0.35
C THR A 23 0.33 5.52 0.83
N GLY A 24 1.49 5.76 0.22
CA GLY A 24 2.31 6.93 0.43
C GLY A 24 1.72 8.20 -0.18
N SER A 25 2.35 9.34 0.10
CA SER A 25 1.92 10.67 -0.37
C SER A 25 2.04 10.87 -1.88
N ASP A 26 2.87 10.07 -2.55
CA ASP A 26 3.08 10.14 -4.01
C ASP A 26 2.05 9.30 -4.78
N PHE A 27 1.16 8.59 -4.09
CA PHE A 27 0.09 7.85 -4.74
C PHE A 27 -0.92 8.79 -5.39
N ARG A 28 -1.04 8.69 -6.71
CA ARG A 28 -2.09 9.34 -7.49
C ARG A 28 -3.12 8.29 -7.90
N PRO A 29 -4.29 8.24 -7.25
CA PRO A 29 -5.29 7.23 -7.59
C PRO A 29 -5.76 7.41 -9.03
N PRO A 30 -5.77 6.33 -9.84
CA PRO A 30 -6.37 6.36 -11.18
C PRO A 30 -7.86 6.68 -11.12
N ARG A 31 -8.43 7.06 -12.26
CA ARG A 31 -9.89 7.25 -12.37
C ARG A 31 -10.62 5.96 -11.99
N ALA A 32 -11.78 6.05 -11.36
CA ALA A 32 -12.52 4.87 -10.89
C ALA A 32 -12.83 3.85 -12.00
N ASN A 33 -13.03 4.30 -13.24
CA ASN A 33 -13.32 3.43 -14.39
C ASN A 33 -12.07 2.89 -15.09
N ASP A 34 -10.87 3.35 -14.72
CA ASP A 34 -9.61 2.94 -15.35
C ASP A 34 -9.08 1.63 -14.75
N LYS A 35 -9.65 0.52 -15.21
CA LYS A 35 -9.29 -0.83 -14.76
C LYS A 35 -7.80 -1.15 -14.95
N LYS A 36 -7.16 -0.59 -15.97
CA LYS A 36 -5.74 -0.85 -16.26
C LYS A 36 -4.85 -0.16 -15.23
N GLY A 37 -5.12 1.10 -14.91
CA GLY A 37 -4.42 1.83 -13.85
C GLY A 37 -4.57 1.17 -12.48
N TRP A 38 -5.80 0.74 -12.14
CA TRP A 38 -6.05 0.01 -10.88
C TRP A 38 -5.35 -1.36 -10.84
N ALA A 39 -5.23 -2.06 -11.97
CA ALA A 39 -4.47 -3.31 -12.03
C ALA A 39 -2.98 -3.10 -11.75
N VAL A 40 -2.37 -2.03 -12.29
CA VAL A 40 -0.97 -1.69 -12.01
C VAL A 40 -0.78 -1.30 -10.54
N ALA A 41 -1.66 -0.46 -10.00
CA ALA A 41 -1.58 -0.02 -8.61
C ALA A 41 -1.73 -1.18 -7.63
N SER A 42 -2.72 -2.05 -7.85
CA SER A 42 -2.91 -3.25 -7.02
C SER A 42 -1.71 -4.20 -7.10
N PHE A 43 -1.14 -4.39 -8.30
CA PHE A 43 0.06 -5.21 -8.48
C PHE A 43 1.26 -4.67 -7.69
N LEU A 44 1.55 -3.37 -7.81
CA LEU A 44 2.66 -2.73 -7.10
C LEU A 44 2.50 -2.80 -5.58
N ILE A 45 1.30 -2.51 -5.08
CA ILE A 45 1.00 -2.60 -3.64
C ILE A 45 1.19 -4.03 -3.14
N LEU A 46 0.68 -5.03 -3.86
CA LEU A 46 0.84 -6.46 -3.50
C LEU A 46 2.30 -6.92 -3.51
N LYS A 47 3.16 -6.25 -4.28
CA LYS A 47 4.59 -6.51 -4.37
C LYS A 47 5.44 -5.67 -3.41
N GLY A 48 4.83 -4.83 -2.56
CA GLY A 48 5.52 -4.05 -1.54
C GLY A 48 5.95 -2.67 -1.95
N PHE A 49 5.28 -2.12 -2.97
CA PHE A 49 5.48 -0.76 -3.43
C PHE A 49 4.23 0.10 -3.21
N PRO A 50 3.98 0.57 -1.97
CA PRO A 50 2.82 1.40 -1.65
C PRO A 50 2.95 2.87 -2.12
N TYR A 51 3.71 3.17 -3.18
CA TYR A 51 3.88 4.53 -3.72
C TYR A 51 4.53 5.53 -2.75
N TYR A 52 5.68 5.17 -2.19
CA TYR A 52 6.57 6.07 -1.47
C TYR A 52 7.60 6.69 -2.41
N ARG A 53 8.29 7.73 -1.93
CA ARG A 53 9.31 8.43 -2.69
C ARG A 53 10.53 7.51 -2.89
N LEU A 54 10.63 6.94 -4.08
CA LEU A 54 11.71 6.04 -4.48
C LEU A 54 12.82 6.74 -5.28
N GLY A 55 12.63 8.00 -5.67
CA GLY A 55 13.55 8.71 -6.58
C GLY A 55 13.49 8.21 -8.04
N VAL A 56 12.77 7.13 -8.30
CA VAL A 56 12.50 6.58 -9.64
C VAL A 56 11.03 6.73 -10.01
N PRO A 57 10.70 6.95 -11.30
CA PRO A 57 9.32 7.07 -11.74
C PRO A 57 8.59 5.74 -11.59
N TYR A 58 7.35 5.79 -11.11
CA TYR A 58 6.50 4.60 -11.07
C TYR A 58 6.03 4.22 -12.48
N PRO A 59 5.94 2.92 -12.77
CA PRO A 59 5.53 2.42 -14.07
C PRO A 59 4.04 2.67 -14.31
N THR A 60 3.67 2.83 -15.58
CA THR A 60 2.28 3.11 -15.98
C THR A 60 1.58 1.90 -16.57
N THR A 61 2.35 0.93 -17.03
CA THR A 61 1.84 -0.32 -17.62
C THR A 61 2.20 -1.52 -16.77
N LEU A 62 1.42 -2.61 -16.92
CA LEU A 62 1.66 -3.85 -16.17
C LEU A 62 3.02 -4.49 -16.50
N ASN A 63 3.43 -4.44 -17.77
CA ASN A 63 4.71 -5.01 -18.20
C ASN A 63 5.89 -4.23 -17.60
N GLU A 64 5.81 -2.90 -17.58
CA GLU A 64 6.79 -2.07 -16.88
C GLU A 64 6.77 -2.33 -15.36
N ALA A 65 5.59 -2.53 -14.78
CA ALA A 65 5.45 -2.83 -13.35
C ALA A 65 6.15 -4.13 -12.95
N GLN A 66 6.08 -5.17 -13.78
CA GLN A 66 6.81 -6.41 -13.54
C GLN A 66 8.32 -6.17 -13.52
N ARG A 67 8.85 -5.52 -14.56
CA ARG A 67 10.29 -5.19 -14.65
C ARG A 67 10.75 -4.29 -13.50
N PHE A 68 9.91 -3.33 -13.10
CA PHE A 68 10.19 -2.44 -11.99
C PHE A 68 10.32 -3.20 -10.68
N VAL A 69 9.40 -4.12 -10.40
CA VAL A 69 9.43 -4.96 -9.20
C VAL A 69 10.67 -5.84 -9.16
N GLU A 70 11.06 -6.42 -10.29
CA GLU A 70 12.27 -7.23 -10.40
C GLU A 70 13.54 -6.39 -10.17
N ALA A 71 13.64 -5.22 -10.82
CA ALA A 71 14.80 -4.34 -10.69
C ALA A 71 14.94 -3.71 -9.31
N ASN A 72 13.82 -3.45 -8.62
CA ASN A 72 13.79 -2.74 -7.34
C ASN A 72 13.39 -3.64 -6.18
N ALA A 73 13.48 -4.97 -6.33
CA ALA A 73 13.05 -5.94 -5.31
C ALA A 73 13.65 -5.67 -3.92
N ALA A 74 14.88 -5.15 -3.86
CA ALA A 74 15.55 -4.78 -2.62
C ALA A 74 14.91 -3.59 -1.87
N LEU A 75 14.17 -2.74 -2.56
CA LEU A 75 13.47 -1.59 -1.98
C LEU A 75 12.07 -1.97 -1.51
N ALA A 76 11.55 -3.13 -1.92
CA ALA A 76 10.20 -3.56 -1.57
C ALA A 76 10.04 -3.64 -0.05
N VAL A 77 8.97 -3.02 0.44
CA VAL A 77 8.62 -3.09 1.86
C VAL A 77 7.86 -4.39 2.07
N ASP A 78 8.17 -5.11 3.16
CA ASP A 78 7.42 -6.31 3.51
C ASP A 78 5.95 -5.96 3.75
N VAL A 79 5.09 -6.40 2.83
CA VAL A 79 3.63 -6.30 2.91
C VAL A 79 3.05 -7.50 3.64
N THR A 80 3.86 -8.37 4.22
CA THR A 80 3.40 -9.63 4.81
C THR A 80 2.75 -9.37 6.18
N GLU A 81 3.14 -8.27 6.87
CA GLU A 81 2.35 -7.66 7.96
C GLU A 81 0.97 -7.14 7.52
N ASN A 82 0.69 -7.07 6.21
CA ASN A 82 -0.63 -6.74 5.66
C ASN A 82 -1.51 -7.99 5.41
N ARG A 83 -1.06 -9.21 5.73
CA ARG A 83 -1.89 -10.43 5.63
C ARG A 83 -2.35 -10.98 6.96
N THR A 84 -1.72 -10.57 8.05
CA THR A 84 -2.07 -10.98 9.40
C THR A 84 -2.56 -9.73 10.12
N ILE A 85 -3.80 -9.71 10.59
CA ILE A 85 -4.23 -8.73 11.59
C ILE A 85 -3.66 -9.23 12.92
N PRO A 86 -2.58 -8.68 13.50
CA PRO A 86 -2.23 -9.02 14.86
C PRO A 86 -3.10 -8.13 15.74
N LEU A 87 -4.26 -8.66 16.14
CA LEU A 87 -5.03 -8.13 17.27
C LEU A 87 -4.28 -8.48 18.55
N HIS A 88 -3.14 -7.84 18.81
CA HIS A 88 -2.76 -7.58 20.19
C HIS A 88 -1.83 -6.37 20.27
N TRP A 89 -2.19 -5.51 21.19
CA TRP A 89 -1.55 -4.25 21.49
C TRP A 89 -0.80 -4.41 22.81
N PRO A 90 0.52 -4.17 22.91
CA PRO A 90 1.14 -3.93 24.20
C PRO A 90 1.29 -2.42 24.39
N ARG A 91 0.30 -1.76 25.02
CA ARG A 91 0.61 -0.71 25.98
C ARG A 91 0.62 -1.45 27.28
N ASP A 92 1.77 -1.60 27.89
CA ASP A 92 2.19 -0.67 28.93
C ASP A 92 3.47 -1.24 29.55
N GLN A 93 4.56 -0.49 29.48
CA GLN A 93 5.66 -0.55 30.45
C GLN A 93 6.64 0.57 30.10
N ARG A 94 6.21 1.80 30.34
CA ARG A 94 7.14 2.82 30.83
C ARG A 94 6.63 3.25 32.19
N VAL A 95 7.18 2.59 33.21
CA VAL A 95 7.25 3.08 34.59
C VAL A 95 8.34 4.15 34.64
#